data_AF-A0A7I4YQN8-F1
#
_entry.id   AF-A0A7I4YQN8-F1
#
_cell.length_a   1.000
_cell.length_b   1.000
_cell.length_c   1.000
_cell.angle_alpha   90.00
_cell.angle_beta   90.00
_cell.angle_gamma   90.00
#
_symmetry.space_group_name_H-M   'P 1'
#
loop_
_entity.id
_entity.type
_entity.pdbx_description
1 polymer ?
#
loop_
_entity_poly.entity_id
_entity_poly.type
_entity_poly.pdbx_seq_one_letter_code
_entity_poly.pdbx_strand_id
1 'polypeptide(L)'
;MITGCISLIIGVVCLVTNFVMNVKLFVTWRNLLKNEDRSTARHTEKGLLMYTVIAFTLIMVMCTVDFLYAVSSATKNYGLFTWLNDSVFWINDFLVFVPPLSLMLFSADLRHAILKVFLRMKSPTLVTPVSRSLRGGQSFVQGA
;
A
#
# COMPACT_ATOMS: atom_id res chain seq x y z
N MET A 1 3.17 -29.52 -27.62
CA MET A 1 4.48 -29.50 -26.93
C MET A 1 5.22 -28.19 -27.17
N ILE A 2 5.37 -27.73 -28.42
CA ILE A 2 6.07 -26.47 -28.76
C ILE A 2 5.56 -25.26 -27.96
N THR A 3 4.24 -25.11 -27.81
CA THR A 3 3.62 -24.01 -27.06
C THR A 3 4.00 -24.00 -25.57
N GLY A 4 4.11 -25.18 -24.94
CA GLY A 4 4.45 -25.28 -23.52
C GLY A 4 5.91 -24.94 -23.23
N CYS A 5 6.83 -25.31 -24.13
CA CYS A 5 8.23 -24.95 -24.04
C CYS A 5 8.44 -23.43 -24.19
N ILE A 6 7.71 -22.78 -25.11
CA ILE A 6 7.76 -21.33 -25.30
C ILE A 6 7.24 -20.61 -24.04
N SER A 7 6.11 -21.03 -23.48
CA SER A 7 5.56 -20.45 -22.25
C SER A 7 6.53 -20.58 -21.07
N LEU A 8 7.24 -21.71 -20.96
CA LEU A 8 8.23 -21.92 -19.90
C LEU A 8 9.45 -21.00 -20.06
N ILE A 9 9.96 -20.85 -21.29
CA ILE A 9 11.08 -19.92 -21.58
C ILE A 9 10.68 -18.48 -21.26
N ILE A 10 9.49 -18.04 -21.69
CA ILE A 10 8.97 -16.70 -21.38
C ILE A 10 8.86 -16.51 -19.87
N GLY A 11 8.31 -17.50 -19.15
CA GLY A 11 8.20 -17.46 -17.69
C GLY A 11 9.55 -17.32 -16.98
N VAL A 12 10.57 -18.07 -17.41
CA VAL A 12 11.92 -17.98 -16.86
C VAL A 12 12.55 -16.61 -17.15
N VAL A 13 12.44 -16.09 -18.37
CA VAL A 13 12.96 -14.77 -18.74
C VAL A 13 12.28 -13.68 -17.92
N CYS A 14 10.96 -13.72 -17.77
CA CYS A 14 10.21 -12.77 -16.94
C CYS A 14 10.66 -12.83 -15.48
N LEU A 15 10.83 -14.03 -14.91
CA LEU A 15 11.27 -14.21 -13.53
C LEU A 15 12.68 -13.64 -13.30
N VAL A 16 13.63 -13.96 -14.19
CA VAL A 16 15.00 -13.44 -14.11
C VAL A 16 15.03 -11.92 -14.27
N THR A 17 14.29 -11.37 -15.24
CA THR A 17 14.26 -9.92 -15.48
C THR A 17 13.65 -9.16 -14.31
N ASN A 18 12.55 -9.67 -13.75
CA ASN A 18 11.94 -9.11 -12.54
C ASN A 18 12.89 -9.20 -11.36
N PHE A 19 13.56 -10.33 -11.15
CA PHE A 19 14.51 -10.47 -10.06
C PHE A 19 15.66 -9.45 -10.18
N VAL A 20 16.25 -9.31 -11.37
CA VAL A 20 17.35 -8.35 -11.62
C VAL A 20 16.88 -6.90 -11.43
N MET A 21 15.73 -6.53 -12.00
CA MET A 21 15.13 -5.19 -11.82
C MET A 21 14.94 -4.88 -10.34
N ASN A 22 14.36 -5.81 -9.59
CA ASN A 22 14.09 -5.60 -8.17
C ASN A 22 15.37 -5.52 -7.33
N VAL A 23 16.38 -6.36 -7.60
CA VAL A 23 17.68 -6.28 -6.92
C VAL A 23 18.35 -4.94 -7.22
N LYS A 24 18.30 -4.47 -8.47
CA LYS A 24 18.85 -3.16 -8.85
C LYS A 24 18.12 -2.02 -8.13
N LEU A 25 16.81 -2.10 -8.01
CA LEU A 25 15.98 -1.12 -7.31
C LEU A 25 16.32 -1.09 -5.82
N PHE A 26 16.49 -2.25 -5.19
CA PHE A 26 16.93 -2.40 -3.81
C PHE A 26 18.35 -1.84 -3.58
N VAL A 27 19.31 -2.13 -4.47
CA VAL A 27 20.69 -1.62 -4.37
C VAL A 27 20.74 -0.11 -4.56
N THR A 28 20.07 0.42 -5.58
CA THR A 28 19.99 1.87 -5.85
C THR A 28 19.41 2.60 -4.64
N TRP A 29 18.32 2.08 -4.10
CA TRP A 29 17.68 2.62 -2.91
C TRP A 29 18.59 2.55 -1.68
N ARG A 30 19.31 1.43 -1.46
CA ARG A 30 20.28 1.30 -0.35
C ARG A 30 21.42 2.32 -0.47
N ASN A 31 21.85 2.63 -1.69
CA ASN A 31 22.86 3.65 -1.94
C ASN A 31 22.34 5.05 -1.66
N LEU A 32 21.09 5.36 -2.04
CA LEU A 32 20.44 6.63 -1.68
C LEU A 32 20.37 6.80 -0.16
N LEU A 33 19.96 5.76 0.56
CA LEU A 33 19.85 5.77 2.03
C LEU A 33 21.20 5.93 2.76
N LYS A 34 22.31 5.52 2.12
CA LYS A 34 23.66 5.71 2.68
C LYS A 34 24.18 7.14 2.51
N ASN A 35 23.65 7.87 1.54
CA ASN A 35 24.12 9.21 1.16
C ASN A 35 23.27 10.34 1.76
N GLU A 36 22.12 10.03 2.39
CA GLU A 36 21.24 11.03 2.99
C GLU A 36 21.64 11.32 4.44
N ASP A 37 22.02 12.58 4.72
CA ASP A 37 22.56 13.00 6.00
C ASP A 37 21.53 12.95 7.15
N ARG A 38 21.98 12.38 8.26
CA ARG A 38 21.21 12.04 9.47
C ARG A 38 20.67 13.30 10.19
N SER A 39 19.36 13.48 10.29
CA SER A 39 18.79 14.00 11.57
C SER A 39 17.28 13.83 11.76
N THR A 40 16.44 13.75 10.71
CA THR A 40 14.97 13.71 10.92
C THR A 40 14.17 12.74 10.04
N ALA A 41 14.76 12.21 8.96
CA ALA A 41 14.07 11.35 8.00
C ALA A 41 13.95 9.86 8.41
N ARG A 42 14.67 9.42 9.45
CA ARG A 42 14.87 8.01 9.80
C ARG A 42 13.59 7.20 10.07
N HIS A 43 12.55 7.84 10.61
CA HIS A 43 11.29 7.14 10.94
C HIS A 43 10.38 6.97 9.72
N THR A 44 10.35 7.96 8.84
CA THR A 44 9.62 7.94 7.56
C THR A 44 10.30 6.98 6.57
N GLU A 45 11.64 6.95 6.55
CA GLU A 45 12.44 6.01 5.76
C GLU A 45 12.22 4.55 6.14
N LYS A 46 12.10 4.24 7.44
CA LYS A 46 11.86 2.86 7.90
C LYS A 46 10.48 2.36 7.46
N GLY A 47 9.48 3.25 7.40
CA GLY A 47 8.17 2.92 6.87
C GLY A 47 8.20 2.65 5.36
N LEU A 48 8.91 3.50 4.61
CA LEU A 48 9.13 3.32 3.18
C LEU A 48 9.91 2.02 2.87
N LEU A 49 10.89 1.66 3.70
CA LEU A 49 11.64 0.40 3.63
C LEU A 49 10.71 -0.81 3.81
N MET A 50 9.88 -0.81 4.85
CA MET A 50 8.95 -1.91 5.09
C MET A 50 7.93 -2.03 3.95
N TYR A 51 7.42 -0.92 3.42
CA TYR A 51 6.53 -0.91 2.27
C TYR A 51 7.20 -1.50 1.01
N THR A 52 8.42 -1.05 0.69
CA THR A 52 9.16 -1.54 -0.49
C THR A 52 9.50 -3.03 -0.38
N VAL A 53 9.86 -3.52 0.81
CA VAL A 53 10.08 -4.95 1.05
C VAL A 53 8.78 -5.76 0.90
N ILE A 54 7.65 -5.25 1.40
CA ILE A 54 6.34 -5.90 1.25
C ILE A 54 5.94 -5.95 -0.23
N ALA A 55 6.03 -4.83 -0.94
CA ALA A 55 5.73 -4.75 -2.37
C ALA A 55 6.63 -5.71 -3.18
N PHE A 56 7.92 -5.77 -2.87
CA PHE A 56 8.86 -6.71 -3.47
C PHE A 56 8.44 -8.17 -3.23
N THR A 57 8.06 -8.51 -1.99
CA THR A 57 7.64 -9.86 -1.62
C THR A 57 6.38 -10.26 -2.40
N LEU A 58 5.41 -9.36 -2.54
CA LEU A 58 4.18 -9.61 -3.30
C LEU A 58 4.45 -9.84 -4.80
N ILE A 59 5.35 -9.05 -5.40
CA ILE A 59 5.74 -9.20 -6.82
C ILE A 59 6.43 -10.57 -7.04
N MET A 60 7.30 -10.99 -6.13
CA MET A 60 7.97 -12.30 -6.21
C MET A 60 6.99 -13.46 -6.09
N VAL A 61 5.97 -13.33 -5.23
CA VAL A 61 4.89 -14.33 -5.11
C VAL A 61 4.13 -14.46 -6.43
N MET A 62 3.73 -13.34 -7.05
CA MET A 62 3.06 -13.38 -8.37
C MET A 62 3.92 -14.03 -9.45
N CYS A 63 5.20 -13.66 -9.53
CA CYS A 63 6.12 -14.28 -10.50
C CYS A 63 6.24 -15.79 -10.29
N THR A 64 6.22 -16.24 -9.04
CA THR A 64 6.29 -17.67 -8.71
C THR A 64 5.01 -18.39 -9.16
N VAL A 65 3.84 -17.78 -8.96
CA VAL A 65 2.56 -18.33 -9.40
C VAL A 65 2.49 -18.44 -10.92
N ASP A 66 2.90 -17.40 -11.65
CA ASP A 66 2.95 -17.41 -13.12
C ASP A 66 3.88 -18.51 -13.66
N PHE A 67 5.04 -18.69 -13.01
CA PHE A 67 5.96 -19.77 -13.34
C PHE A 67 5.34 -21.14 -13.09
N LEU A 68 4.69 -21.35 -11.95
CA LEU A 68 3.99 -22.60 -11.65
C LEU A 68 2.86 -22.86 -12.65
N TYR A 69 2.18 -21.83 -13.13
CA TYR A 69 1.15 -21.93 -14.16
C TYR A 69 1.74 -22.41 -15.51
N ALA A 70 2.90 -21.86 -15.89
CA ALA A 70 3.64 -22.30 -17.06
C ALA A 70 4.10 -23.77 -16.94
N VAL A 71 4.58 -24.18 -15.77
CA VAL A 71 4.96 -25.57 -15.48
C VAL A 71 3.73 -26.50 -15.53
N SER A 72 2.61 -26.08 -14.95
CA SER A 72 1.34 -26.82 -14.98
C SER A 72 0.88 -27.10 -16.41
N SER A 73 0.95 -26.06 -17.26
CA SER A 73 0.58 -26.13 -18.67
C SER A 73 1.52 -27.05 -19.45
N ALA A 74 2.83 -26.97 -19.20
CA ALA A 74 3.83 -27.81 -19.86
C ALA A 74 3.70 -29.29 -19.48
N THR A 75 3.40 -29.59 -18.21
CA THR A 75 3.25 -30.96 -17.69
C THR A 75 1.85 -31.54 -17.90
N LYS A 76 0.88 -30.73 -18.36
CA LYS A 76 -0.55 -31.08 -18.43
C LYS A 76 -1.11 -31.58 -17.10
N ASN A 77 -0.60 -31.07 -15.99
CA ASN A 77 -1.04 -31.47 -14.66
C ASN A 77 -2.28 -30.64 -14.28
N TYR A 78 -3.46 -31.21 -14.48
CA TYR A 78 -4.75 -30.55 -14.20
C TYR A 78 -4.98 -30.29 -12.71
N GLY A 79 -4.46 -31.15 -11.82
CA GLY A 79 -4.61 -30.95 -10.36
C GLY A 79 -3.78 -29.78 -9.84
N LEU A 80 -2.57 -29.61 -10.36
CA LEU A 80 -1.74 -28.44 -10.06
C LEU A 80 -2.40 -27.16 -10.60
N PHE A 81 -2.98 -27.23 -11.79
CA PHE A 81 -3.65 -26.08 -12.43
C PHE A 81 -4.85 -25.58 -11.61
N THR A 82 -5.74 -26.49 -11.17
CA THR A 82 -6.90 -26.11 -10.37
C THR A 82 -6.50 -25.55 -9.01
N TRP A 83 -5.50 -26.15 -8.36
CA TRP A 83 -4.97 -25.65 -7.10
C TRP A 83 -4.33 -24.26 -7.23
N LEU A 84 -3.57 -24.03 -8.32
CA LEU A 84 -3.00 -22.71 -8.61
C LEU A 84 -4.08 -21.68 -8.86
N ASN A 85 -5.13 -22.02 -9.62
CA ASN A 85 -6.20 -21.09 -9.95
C ASN A 85 -7.00 -20.66 -8.71
N ASP A 86 -7.24 -21.59 -7.77
CA ASP A 86 -7.83 -21.27 -6.47
C ASP A 86 -6.88 -20.39 -5.63
N SER A 87 -5.59 -20.72 -5.61
CA SER A 87 -4.56 -19.93 -4.90
C SER A 87 -4.37 -18.52 -5.46
N VAL A 88 -4.50 -18.33 -6.78
CA VAL A 88 -4.42 -17.02 -7.46
C VAL A 88 -5.50 -16.08 -6.93
N PHE A 89 -6.71 -16.59 -6.69
CA PHE A 89 -7.80 -15.78 -6.16
C PHE A 89 -7.42 -15.15 -4.81
N TRP A 90 -6.92 -15.97 -3.89
CA TRP A 90 -6.43 -15.51 -2.59
C TRP A 90 -5.26 -14.54 -2.71
N ILE A 91 -4.26 -14.86 -3.55
CA ILE A 91 -3.07 -14.02 -3.72
C ILE A 91 -3.43 -12.65 -4.34
N ASN A 92 -4.38 -12.63 -5.28
CA ASN A 92 -4.86 -11.41 -5.90
C ASN A 92 -5.58 -10.51 -4.90
N ASP A 93 -6.44 -11.07 -4.04
CA ASP A 93 -7.07 -10.33 -2.95
C ASP A 93 -6.01 -9.74 -1.99
N PHE A 94 -5.01 -10.53 -1.61
CA PHE A 94 -3.89 -10.02 -0.80
C PHE A 94 -3.15 -8.88 -1.50
N LEU A 95 -2.97 -8.92 -2.83
CA LEU A 95 -2.29 -7.87 -3.58
C LEU A 95 -3.10 -6.58 -3.72
N VAL A 96 -4.42 -6.66 -3.65
CA VAL A 96 -5.28 -5.47 -3.65
C VAL A 96 -5.29 -4.82 -2.27
N PHE A 97 -5.32 -5.61 -1.20
CA PHE A 97 -5.44 -5.08 0.17
C PHE A 97 -4.11 -4.71 0.84
N VAL A 98 -3.05 -5.51 0.65
CA VAL A 98 -1.81 -5.36 1.40
C VAL A 98 -1.04 -4.08 1.05
N PRO A 99 -0.86 -3.67 -0.22
CA PRO A 99 -0.15 -2.42 -0.54
C PRO A 99 -0.79 -1.15 0.06
N PRO A 100 -2.11 -0.90 -0.05
CA PRO A 100 -2.71 0.26 0.59
C PRO A 100 -2.71 0.17 2.12
N LEU A 101 -2.91 -1.03 2.70
CA LEU A 101 -2.83 -1.22 4.16
C LEU A 101 -1.41 -1.01 4.69
N SER A 102 -0.39 -1.48 3.98
CA SER A 102 1.01 -1.26 4.36
C SER A 102 1.40 0.22 4.23
N LEU A 103 0.97 0.91 3.17
CA LEU A 103 1.14 2.37 3.08
C LEU A 103 0.46 3.10 4.24
N MET A 104 -0.77 2.71 4.58
CA MET A 104 -1.51 3.28 5.71
C MET A 104 -0.83 2.97 7.04
N LEU A 105 -0.29 1.77 7.26
CA LEU A 105 0.38 1.41 8.52
C LEU A 105 1.74 2.09 8.67
N PHE A 106 2.50 2.21 7.59
CA PHE A 106 3.89 2.67 7.64
C PHE A 106 4.06 4.17 7.40
N SER A 107 3.11 4.85 6.75
CA SER A 107 3.15 6.31 6.61
C SER A 107 2.40 6.99 7.76
N ALA A 108 3.14 7.63 8.67
CA ALA A 108 2.56 8.44 9.74
C ALA A 108 1.79 9.64 9.16
N ASP A 109 2.31 10.26 8.10
CA ASP A 109 1.69 11.40 7.41
C ASP A 109 0.37 11.01 6.75
N LEU A 110 0.31 9.85 6.10
CA LEU A 110 -0.92 9.35 5.47
C LEU A 110 -1.99 9.02 6.51
N ARG A 111 -1.61 8.42 7.65
CA ARG A 111 -2.55 8.20 8.77
C ARG A 111 -3.11 9.51 9.28
N HIS A 112 -2.26 10.51 9.45
CA HIS A 112 -2.69 11.80 9.96
C HIS A 112 -3.61 12.52 8.97
N ALA A 113 -3.31 12.43 7.66
CA ALA A 113 -4.15 12.96 6.60
C ALA A 113 -5.52 12.26 6.53
N ILE A 114 -5.56 10.93 6.59
CA ILE A 114 -6.81 10.14 6.59
C ILE A 114 -7.65 10.47 7.83
N LEU A 115 -7.03 10.49 9.02
CA LEU A 115 -7.71 10.90 10.25
C LEU A 115 -8.28 12.31 10.15
N LYS A 116 -7.55 13.24 9.53
CA LYS A 116 -8.01 14.61 9.31
C LYS A 116 -9.22 14.68 8.37
N VAL A 117 -9.26 13.85 7.33
CA VAL A 117 -10.42 13.74 6.41
C VAL A 117 -11.64 13.15 7.14
N PHE A 118 -11.46 12.07 7.90
CA PHE A 118 -12.54 11.45 8.68
C PHE A 118 -13.07 12.35 9.80
N LEU A 119 -12.19 13.08 10.50
CA LEU A 119 -12.57 14.06 11.52
C LEU A 119 -13.31 15.26 10.92
N ARG A 120 -12.94 15.70 9.71
CA ARG A 120 -13.69 16.76 8.99
C ARG A 120 -15.10 16.31 8.59
N MET A 121 -15.30 15.03 8.26
CA MET A 121 -16.64 14.48 8.01
C MET A 121 -17.50 14.40 9.27
N LYS A 122 -16.89 14.31 10.47
CA LYS A 122 -17.61 14.20 11.74
C LYS A 122 -18.05 15.54 12.35
N SER A 123 -17.86 16.66 11.64
CA SER A 123 -18.46 17.94 11.97
C SER A 123 -19.57 18.28 10.98
N PRO A 124 -20.77 17.68 11.08
CA PRO A 124 -21.94 18.42 10.69
C PRO A 124 -22.02 19.60 11.65
N THR A 125 -21.84 20.79 11.09
CA THR A 125 -22.04 22.08 11.74
C THR A 125 -23.36 22.02 12.50
N LEU A 126 -23.30 21.76 13.81
CA LEU A 126 -24.44 21.88 14.70
C LEU A 126 -24.64 23.40 14.82
N VAL A 127 -25.41 23.95 13.89
CA VAL A 127 -25.94 25.30 13.97
C VAL A 127 -26.83 25.28 15.22
N THR A 128 -26.26 25.62 16.36
CA THR A 128 -27.04 25.98 17.54
C THR A 128 -27.85 27.22 17.15
N PRO A 129 -29.18 27.15 17.12
CA PRO A 129 -29.98 28.35 16.90
C PRO A 129 -29.66 29.32 18.04
N VAL A 130 -29.22 30.52 17.68
CA VAL A 130 -29.06 31.65 18.60
C VAL A 130 -30.41 31.85 19.29
N SER A 131 -30.51 31.40 20.54
CA SER A 131 -31.60 31.76 21.42
C SER A 131 -31.47 33.25 21.73
N ARG A 132 -32.12 34.08 20.92
CA ARG A 132 -32.47 35.46 21.30
C ARG A 132 -33.40 35.37 22.51
N SER A 133 -32.83 35.41 23.71
CA SER A 133 -33.57 35.79 24.91
C SER A 133 -33.43 37.30 25.08
N LEU A 134 -34.48 38.03 24.66
CA LEU A 134 -34.83 39.28 25.33
C LEU A 134 -35.01 38.97 26.82
N ARG A 135 -34.49 39.84 27.71
CA ARG A 135 -35.25 40.50 28.81
C ARG A 135 -34.32 41.19 29.85
N GLY A 136 -34.53 42.50 30.03
CA GLY A 136 -34.18 43.31 31.22
C GLY A 136 -32.69 43.69 31.32
N GLY A 137 -32.26 44.94 31.37
CA GLY A 137 -32.87 46.12 31.98
C GLY A 137 -32.05 46.49 33.22
N GLN A 138 -31.19 47.50 33.11
CA GLN A 138 -30.90 48.47 34.18
C GLN A 138 -30.02 49.62 33.66
N SER A 139 -30.42 50.83 34.02
CA SER A 139 -29.82 52.12 33.68
C SER A 139 -29.08 52.72 34.88
N PHE A 140 -28.27 53.75 34.58
CA PHE A 140 -27.69 54.79 35.47
C PHE A 140 -26.50 54.35 36.37
N VAL A 141 -25.40 55.09 36.57
CA VAL A 141 -25.06 56.52 36.42
C VAL A 141 -23.55 56.64 36.12
N GLN A 142 -23.12 57.50 35.19
CA GLN A 142 -21.80 58.13 35.28
C GLN A 142 -21.83 59.50 34.60
N GLY A 143 -21.86 60.56 35.41
CA GLY A 143 -21.78 61.95 34.97
C GLY A 143 -21.22 62.78 36.11
N ALA A 144 -20.05 63.37 35.86
CA ALA A 144 -19.37 64.36 36.69
C ALA A 144 -20.08 65.72 36.65
#